data_AF-A0A521AVI9-F1
#
_entry.id   AF-A0A521AVI9-F1
#
_cell.length_a   1.000
_cell.length_b   1.000
_cell.length_c   1.000
_cell.angle_alpha   90.00
_cell.angle_beta   90.00
_cell.angle_gamma   90.00
#
_symmetry.space_group_name_H-M   'P 1'
#
loop_
_entity.id
_entity.type
_entity.pdbx_description
1 polymer ?
#
loop_
_entity_poly.entity_id
_entity_poly.type
_entity_poly.pdbx_seq_one_letter_code
_entity_poly.pdbx_strand_id
1 'polypeptide(L)'
;MQLIPKIIITCVLLMTLVFVNTQSMAQCPMCKTSVESSIKHGGDKGKGLNSGILYLLVMPYFAVAGVGILWYKKYRRKNITIDIPEEKLNLN
;
A
#
# COMPACT_ATOMS: atom_id res chain seq x y z
N MET A 1 -28.97 6.92 0.57
CA MET A 1 -28.77 6.26 -0.75
C MET A 1 -27.92 7.05 -1.76
N GLN A 2 -27.60 8.32 -1.52
CA GLN A 2 -26.79 9.15 -2.44
C GLN A 2 -25.27 9.05 -2.22
N LEU A 3 -24.81 8.42 -1.11
CA LEU A 3 -23.39 8.27 -0.79
C LEU A 3 -22.71 7.10 -1.51
N ILE A 4 -23.42 5.99 -1.68
CA ILE A 4 -22.92 4.77 -2.34
C ILE A 4 -22.47 5.06 -3.79
N PRO A 5 -23.26 5.74 -4.64
CA PRO A 5 -22.81 6.04 -6.00
C PRO A 5 -21.60 6.98 -6.01
N LYS A 6 -21.51 7.92 -5.06
CA LYS A 6 -20.35 8.83 -4.95
C LYS A 6 -19.08 8.08 -4.55
N ILE A 7 -19.16 7.14 -3.61
CA ILE A 7 -18.03 6.30 -3.21
C ILE A 7 -17.57 5.43 -4.38
N ILE A 8 -18.51 4.83 -5.11
CA ILE A 8 -18.20 4.00 -6.29
C ILE A 8 -17.51 4.85 -7.37
N ILE A 9 -18.05 6.03 -7.69
CA ILE A 9 -17.46 6.94 -8.68
C ILE A 9 -16.06 7.39 -8.26
N THR A 10 -15.85 7.77 -6.99
CA THR A 10 -14.53 8.15 -6.48
C THR A 10 -13.53 7.00 -6.53
N CYS A 11 -13.95 5.78 -6.15
CA CYS A 11 -13.09 4.60 -6.22
C CYS A 11 -12.71 4.25 -7.67
N VAL A 12 -13.67 4.32 -8.60
CA VAL A 12 -13.42 4.07 -10.03
C VAL A 12 -12.46 5.12 -10.59
N LEU A 13 -12.66 6.40 -10.25
CA LEU A 13 -11.77 7.49 -10.67
C LEU A 13 -10.34 7.33 -10.13
N LEU A 14 -10.19 6.95 -8.86
CA LEU A 14 -8.89 6.66 -8.27
C LEU A 14 -8.23 5.46 -8.95
N MET A 15 -9.01 4.43 -9.28
CA MET A 15 -8.51 3.24 -9.94
C MET A 15 -8.04 3.54 -11.38
N THR A 16 -8.76 4.36 -12.14
CA THR A 16 -8.33 4.77 -13.49
C THR A 16 -7.08 5.63 -13.48
N LEU A 17 -6.89 6.50 -12.47
CA LEU A 17 -5.68 7.30 -12.30
C LEU A 17 -4.41 6.46 -12.07
N VAL A 18 -4.52 5.27 -11.47
CA VAL A 18 -3.40 4.34 -11.29
C VAL A 18 -2.97 3.68 -12.61
N PHE A 19 -3.89 3.53 -13.58
CA PHE A 19 -3.60 2.93 -14.89
C PHE A 19 -3.16 3.95 -15.95
N VAL A 20 -3.11 5.24 -15.62
CA VAL A 20 -2.54 6.26 -16.50
C VAL A 20 -1.02 6.08 -16.56
N ASN A 21 -0.56 5.33 -17.56
CA ASN A 21 0.84 5.19 -17.89
C ASN A 21 1.31 6.46 -18.61
N THR A 22 1.72 7.47 -17.85
CA THR A 22 2.50 8.58 -18.40
C THR A 22 3.91 8.05 -18.66
N GLN A 23 4.42 8.25 -19.88
CA GLN A 23 5.81 7.91 -20.20
C GLN A 23 6.72 8.48 -19.12
N SER A 24 7.40 7.60 -18.42
CA SER A 24 8.08 7.93 -17.18
C SER A 24 9.27 8.85 -17.44
N MET A 25 9.05 10.16 -17.39
CA MET A 25 10.11 11.13 -17.15
C MET A 25 10.59 10.88 -15.72
N ALA A 26 11.79 10.35 -15.56
CA ALA A 26 12.36 10.04 -14.25
C ALA A 26 12.27 11.28 -13.32
N GLN A 27 11.69 11.11 -12.13
CA GLN A 27 11.41 12.21 -11.18
C GLN A 27 12.65 12.64 -10.35
N CYS A 28 13.84 12.13 -10.66
CA CYS A 28 15.09 12.59 -10.06
C CYS A 28 16.03 13.07 -11.18
N PRO A 29 16.41 14.36 -11.22
CA PRO A 29 17.21 14.92 -12.31
C PRO A 29 18.60 14.26 -12.40
N MET A 30 19.17 13.83 -11.27
CA MET A 30 20.49 13.19 -11.23
C MET A 30 20.50 11.80 -11.87
N CYS A 31 19.51 10.96 -11.57
CA CYS A 31 19.40 9.61 -12.15
C CYS A 31 19.02 9.67 -13.65
N LYS A 32 18.24 10.69 -14.05
CA LYS A 32 17.85 10.92 -15.44
C LYS A 32 19.09 11.19 -16.32
N THR A 33 19.94 12.13 -15.93
CA THR A 33 21.12 12.52 -16.72
C THR A 33 22.13 11.38 -16.84
N SER A 34 22.40 10.63 -15.76
CA SER A 34 23.36 9.51 -15.82
C SER A 34 22.88 8.35 -16.71
N VAL A 35 21.57 8.07 -16.74
CA VAL A 35 20.98 7.05 -17.61
C VAL A 35 20.91 7.53 -19.05
N GLU A 36 20.46 8.75 -19.30
CA GLU A 36 20.41 9.34 -20.65
C GLU A 36 21.81 9.42 -21.28
N SER A 37 22.84 9.81 -20.52
CA SER A 37 24.24 9.80 -21.00
C SER A 37 24.72 8.39 -21.33
N SER A 38 24.38 7.39 -20.51
CA SER A 38 24.77 5.99 -20.77
C SER A 38 24.11 5.45 -22.04
N ILE A 39 22.80 5.71 -22.23
CA ILE A 39 22.06 5.28 -23.42
C ILE A 39 22.55 5.99 -24.69
N LYS A 40 22.82 7.30 -24.62
CA LYS A 40 23.33 8.09 -25.77
C LYS A 40 24.71 7.62 -26.26
N HIS A 41 25.52 7.03 -25.38
CA HIS A 41 26.82 6.46 -25.74
C HIS A 41 26.77 4.94 -26.00
N GLY A 42 25.58 4.39 -26.28
CA GLY A 42 25.40 2.96 -26.64
C GLY A 42 25.41 1.99 -25.45
N GLY A 43 25.39 2.51 -24.22
CA GLY A 43 25.37 1.71 -23.00
C GLY A 43 23.96 1.34 -22.56
N ASP A 44 23.77 0.12 -22.08
CA ASP A 44 22.46 -0.37 -21.62
C ASP A 44 22.13 -0.02 -20.15
N LYS A 45 22.98 0.79 -19.53
CA LYS A 45 22.87 1.15 -18.11
C LYS A 45 21.71 2.12 -17.90
N GLY A 46 20.60 1.58 -17.40
CA GLY A 46 19.39 2.33 -17.07
C GLY A 46 18.09 1.74 -17.62
N LYS A 47 18.18 0.72 -18.49
CA LYS A 47 16.99 -0.09 -18.80
C LYS A 47 16.46 -0.74 -17.52
N GLY A 48 15.19 -0.48 -17.20
CA GLY A 48 14.52 -1.04 -16.03
C GLY A 48 14.72 -0.29 -14.71
N LEU A 49 15.40 0.87 -14.69
CA LEU A 49 15.59 1.65 -13.45
C LEU A 49 14.25 2.07 -12.82
N ASN A 50 13.29 2.49 -13.63
CA ASN A 50 11.96 2.87 -13.14
C ASN A 50 11.21 1.68 -12.50
N SER A 51 11.36 0.48 -13.08
CA SER A 51 10.82 -0.75 -12.50
C SER A 51 11.45 -1.07 -11.13
N GLY A 52 12.75 -0.81 -10.97
CA GLY A 52 13.45 -0.94 -9.70
C GLY A 52 12.94 0.04 -8.63
N ILE A 53 12.70 1.31 -8.99
CA ILE A 53 12.16 2.32 -8.09
C ILE A 53 10.75 1.94 -7.62
N LEU A 54 9.89 1.51 -8.54
CA LEU A 54 8.54 1.03 -8.19
C LEU A 54 8.60 -0.19 -7.26
N TYR A 55 9.50 -1.14 -7.51
CA TYR A 55 9.67 -2.30 -6.64
C TYR A 55 10.09 -1.91 -5.22
N LEU A 56 11.06 -1.00 -5.08
CA LEU A 56 11.53 -0.51 -3.79
C LEU A 56 10.46 0.31 -3.03
N LEU A 57 9.64 1.08 -3.75
CA LEU A 57 8.53 1.82 -3.14
C LEU A 57 7.39 0.90 -2.70
N VAL A 58 7.07 -0.15 -3.46
CA VAL A 58 5.96 -1.07 -3.15
C VAL A 58 6.30 -2.03 -2.01
N MET A 59 7.56 -2.49 -1.93
CA MET A 59 8.03 -3.45 -0.93
C MET A 59 7.68 -3.10 0.54
N PRO A 60 7.90 -1.87 1.05
CA PRO A 60 7.59 -1.54 2.44
C PRO A 60 6.09 -1.61 2.75
N TYR A 61 5.22 -1.23 1.82
CA TYR A 61 3.78 -1.33 2.03
C TYR A 61 3.32 -2.80 2.09
N PHE A 62 3.87 -3.66 1.24
CA PHE A 62 3.60 -5.09 1.29
C PHE A 62 4.10 -5.74 2.58
N ALA A 63 5.28 -5.35 3.05
CA ALA A 63 5.83 -5.82 4.32
C ALA A 63 4.92 -5.43 5.50
N VAL A 64 4.50 -4.15 5.57
CA VAL A 64 3.60 -3.66 6.61
C VAL A 64 2.24 -4.34 6.54
N ALA A 65 1.68 -4.52 5.34
CA ALA A 65 0.41 -5.23 5.15
C ALA A 65 0.51 -6.69 5.63
N GLY A 66 1.59 -7.40 5.28
CA GLY A 66 1.83 -8.77 5.73
C GLY A 66 1.92 -8.88 7.25
N VAL A 67 2.73 -8.03 7.89
CA VAL A 67 2.85 -7.99 9.36
C VAL A 67 1.52 -7.63 10.01
N GLY A 68 0.81 -6.64 9.48
CA GLY A 68 -0.48 -6.20 9.99
C GLY A 68 -1.55 -7.29 9.93
N ILE A 69 -1.62 -8.05 8.81
CA ILE A 69 -2.54 -9.18 8.67
C ILE A 69 -2.22 -10.28 9.67
N LEU A 70 -0.94 -10.65 9.82
CA LEU A 70 -0.52 -11.69 10.77
C LEU A 70 -0.83 -11.27 12.21
N TRP A 71 -0.54 -10.02 12.56
CA TRP A 71 -0.84 -9.46 13.87
C TRP A 71 -2.35 -9.47 14.14
N TYR A 72 -3.15 -8.97 13.21
CA TYR A 72 -4.60 -8.95 13.35
C TYR A 72 -5.18 -10.36 13.53
N LYS A 73 -4.76 -11.34 12.71
CA LYS A 73 -5.25 -12.73 12.84
C LYS A 73 -4.85 -13.35 14.18
N LYS A 74 -3.66 -13.05 14.70
CA LYS A 74 -3.16 -13.63 15.95
C LYS A 74 -3.77 -12.99 17.20
N TYR A 75 -3.97 -11.68 17.19
CA TYR A 75 -4.37 -10.91 18.37
C TYR A 75 -5.82 -10.44 18.38
N ARG A 76 -6.60 -10.75 17.32
CA ARG A 76 -8.05 -10.50 17.34
C ARG A 76 -8.68 -11.24 18.51
N ARG A 77 -9.20 -10.47 19.48
CA ARG A 77 -9.93 -10.97 20.64
C ARG A 77 -11.08 -11.84 20.16
N LYS A 78 -11.15 -13.07 20.67
CA LYS A 78 -12.33 -13.91 20.55
C LYS A 78 -13.38 -13.35 21.51
N ASN A 79 -14.66 -13.50 21.17
CA ASN A 79 -15.74 -13.17 22.12
C ASN A 79 -15.52 -14.02 23.37
N ILE A 80 -15.18 -13.37 24.47
CA ILE A 80 -15.05 -14.00 25.77
C ILE A 80 -16.44 -13.92 26.38
N THR A 81 -17.09 -15.06 26.57
CA THR A 81 -18.29 -15.15 27.39
C THR A 81 -17.85 -14.83 28.82
N ILE A 82 -18.20 -13.65 29.30
CA ILE A 82 -17.98 -13.28 30.69
C ILE A 82 -19.12 -13.92 31.48
N ASP A 83 -18.85 -15.09 32.05
CA ASP A 83 -19.75 -15.71 33.02
C ASP A 83 -19.67 -14.89 34.32
N ILE A 84 -20.60 -13.96 34.50
CA ILE A 84 -20.76 -13.24 35.77
C ILE A 84 -21.48 -14.20 36.72
N PRO A 85 -20.87 -14.61 37.84
CA PRO A 85 -21.58 -15.38 38.85
C PRO A 85 -22.77 -14.55 39.35
N GLU A 86 -23.97 -15.10 39.32
CA GLU A 86 -25.22 -14.51 39.84
C GLU A 86 -25.23 -14.43 41.39
N GLU A 87 -24.06 -14.38 42.03
CA GLU A 87 -23.96 -14.24 43.47
C GLU A 87 -24.16 -12.79 43.85
N LYS A 88 -25.20 -12.55 44.66
CA LYS A 88 -25.54 -11.20 45.11
C LYS A 88 -24.49 -10.77 46.13
N LEU A 89 -23.65 -9.80 45.76
CA LEU A 89 -22.71 -9.16 46.68
C LEU A 89 -23.50 -8.59 47.88
N ASN A 90 -23.41 -9.27 49.02
CA ASN A 90 -23.92 -8.78 50.30
C ASN A 90 -22.92 -7.76 50.84
N LEU A 91 -23.12 -6.50 50.49
CA LEU A 91 -22.53 -5.40 51.22
C LEU A 91 -23.39 -5.14 52.46
N ASN A 92 -22.86 -5.54 53.62
CA ASN A 92 -23.34 -5.14 54.95
C ASN A 92 -23.24 -3.62 55.12
#